data_AF-A0A1C5G471-F1
#
_entry.id   AF-A0A1C5G471-F1
#
_cell.length_a   1.000
_cell.length_b   1.000
_cell.length_c   1.000
_cell.angle_alpha   90.00
_cell.angle_beta   90.00
_cell.angle_gamma   90.00
#
_symmetry.space_group_name_H-M   'P 1'
#
loop_
_entity.id
_entity.type
_entity.pdbx_description
1 polymer ?
#
loop_
_entity_poly.entity_id
_entity_poly.type
_entity_poly.pdbx_seq_one_letter_code
_entity_poly.pdbx_strand_id
1 'polypeptide(L)'
;MTGSVRQDDFGSPEQRMSEWDGDHVHDRASGEADQPDGELLGVDPAELADEDLAREMHSLHRTRLDTLRHASDSALANHLRRTAELETEYLARHPGREVDPSRLRDA
;
A
#
# COMPACT_ATOMS: atom_id res chain seq x y z
N MET A 1 31.59 21.17 -42.22
CA MET A 1 30.69 20.03 -41.98
C MET A 1 30.37 20.00 -40.50
N THR A 2 29.14 20.37 -40.18
CA THR A 2 28.58 20.49 -38.82
C THR A 2 28.23 19.12 -38.25
N GLY A 3 28.51 18.91 -36.97
CA GLY A 3 28.03 17.76 -36.21
C GLY A 3 27.87 18.14 -34.74
N SER A 4 26.87 18.97 -34.46
CA SER A 4 26.47 19.37 -33.11
C SER A 4 25.90 18.16 -32.38
N VAL A 5 26.57 17.72 -31.31
CA VAL A 5 26.02 16.74 -30.38
C VAL A 5 24.83 17.39 -29.69
N ARG A 6 23.64 16.84 -29.91
CA ARG A 6 22.41 17.25 -29.23
C ARG A 6 22.46 16.70 -27.80
N GLN A 7 22.74 17.58 -26.85
CA GLN A 7 22.30 17.39 -25.47
C GLN A 7 20.76 17.54 -25.44
N ASP A 8 20.16 16.92 -24.42
CA ASP A 8 18.79 17.13 -23.92
C ASP A 8 17.66 16.27 -24.54
N ASP A 9 17.46 15.07 -23.98
CA ASP A 9 16.15 14.38 -24.02
C ASP A 9 15.94 13.45 -22.80
N PHE A 10 16.21 13.97 -21.60
CA PHE A 10 15.60 13.44 -20.39
C PHE A 10 14.64 14.51 -19.89
N GLY A 11 13.35 14.39 -20.25
CA GLY A 11 12.30 15.28 -19.77
C GLY A 11 12.38 15.51 -18.25
N SER A 12 12.07 16.74 -17.84
CA SER A 12 12.18 17.23 -16.46
C SER A 12 11.56 16.24 -15.46
N PRO A 13 12.22 15.96 -14.31
CA PRO A 13 11.70 15.06 -13.27
C PRO A 13 10.28 15.39 -12.83
N GLU A 14 9.92 16.68 -12.85
CA GLU A 14 8.61 17.19 -12.42
C GLU A 14 7.46 16.78 -13.35
N GLN A 15 7.72 16.47 -14.63
CA GLN A 15 6.68 16.03 -15.58
C GLN A 15 6.35 14.53 -15.46
N ARG A 16 7.14 13.73 -14.75
CA ARG A 16 6.79 12.32 -14.43
C ARG A 16 5.95 12.18 -13.16
N MET A 17 5.74 13.26 -12.42
CA MET A 17 5.07 13.24 -11.11
C MET A 17 3.66 13.86 -11.13
N SER A 18 3.02 13.94 -12.31
CA SER A 18 1.65 14.50 -12.43
C SER A 18 0.56 13.45 -12.67
N GLU A 19 0.84 12.16 -12.54
CA GLU A 19 -0.18 11.10 -12.71
C GLU A 19 -0.28 10.12 -11.54
N TRP A 20 0.30 10.44 -10.38
CA TRP A 20 -0.24 9.84 -9.15
C TRP A 20 -1.51 10.61 -8.78
N ASP A 21 -2.54 10.44 -9.59
CA ASP A 21 -3.91 10.77 -9.19
C ASP A 21 -4.30 9.69 -8.18
N GLY A 22 -4.29 10.06 -6.89
CA GLY A 22 -4.77 9.21 -5.80
C GLY A 22 -6.27 8.94 -5.85
N ASP A 23 -6.91 9.19 -7.00
CA ASP A 23 -8.35 9.17 -7.24
C ASP A 23 -8.71 8.28 -8.45
N HIS A 24 -8.08 7.10 -8.55
CA HIS A 24 -8.39 6.12 -9.60
C HIS A 24 -8.99 4.81 -9.07
N VAL A 25 -9.22 4.69 -7.77
CA VAL A 25 -9.75 3.44 -7.18
C VAL A 25 -11.27 3.43 -6.97
N HIS A 26 -12.00 4.49 -7.34
CA HIS A 26 -13.45 4.56 -7.06
C HIS A 26 -14.39 4.66 -8.27
N ASP A 27 -13.92 4.76 -9.51
CA ASP A 27 -14.81 5.01 -10.68
C ASP A 27 -15.08 3.81 -11.61
N ARG A 28 -14.84 2.55 -11.20
CA ARG A 28 -15.13 1.38 -12.07
C ARG A 28 -16.03 0.29 -11.50
N ALA A 29 -16.89 0.61 -10.55
CA ALA A 29 -17.89 -0.36 -10.09
C ALA A 29 -19.25 0.28 -9.76
N SER A 30 -19.82 1.02 -10.72
CA SER A 30 -21.27 1.19 -10.76
C SER A 30 -21.89 -0.02 -11.47
N GLY A 31 -22.22 -1.06 -10.70
CA GLY A 31 -22.95 -2.21 -11.21
C GLY A 31 -22.76 -3.46 -10.35
N GLU A 32 -23.57 -3.55 -9.30
CA GLU A 32 -23.86 -4.77 -8.51
C GLU A 32 -22.69 -5.36 -7.71
N ALA A 33 -22.54 -4.91 -6.47
CA ALA A 33 -21.88 -5.67 -5.40
C ALA A 33 -22.82 -5.74 -4.18
N ASP A 34 -23.90 -6.50 -4.33
CA ASP A 34 -24.76 -6.94 -3.24
C ASP A 34 -24.23 -8.28 -2.68
N GLN A 35 -23.21 -8.20 -1.82
CA GLN A 35 -22.92 -9.07 -0.65
C GLN A 35 -21.47 -8.88 -0.15
N PRO A 36 -21.23 -9.06 1.16
CA PRO A 36 -19.99 -8.64 1.79
C PRO A 36 -18.85 -9.62 1.48
N ASP A 37 -17.85 -9.16 0.73
CA ASP A 37 -16.49 -9.74 0.72
C ASP A 37 -15.79 -9.67 2.10
N GLY A 38 -16.54 -9.38 3.17
CA GLY A 38 -16.09 -9.39 4.56
C GLY A 38 -15.90 -10.81 5.12
N GLU A 39 -16.49 -11.84 4.51
CA GLU A 39 -16.38 -13.23 5.02
C GLU A 39 -15.02 -13.89 4.73
N LEU A 40 -14.18 -13.32 3.86
CA LEU A 40 -12.85 -13.85 3.53
C LEU A 40 -11.68 -13.07 4.15
N LEU A 41 -11.91 -11.92 4.78
CA LEU A 41 -10.87 -11.02 5.30
C LEU A 41 -10.53 -11.29 6.78
N GLY A 42 -10.46 -12.55 7.20
CA GLY A 42 -10.10 -12.87 8.58
C GLY A 42 -11.01 -12.19 9.62
N VAL A 43 -10.50 -12.03 10.84
CA VAL A 43 -11.21 -11.34 11.94
C VAL A 43 -11.05 -9.83 11.79
N ASP A 44 -12.07 -9.03 12.13
CA ASP A 44 -11.98 -7.57 12.15
C ASP A 44 -10.75 -7.12 12.98
N PRO A 45 -9.87 -6.23 12.45
CA PRO A 45 -8.74 -5.72 13.21
C PRO A 45 -9.10 -5.19 14.59
N ALA A 46 -10.26 -4.54 14.74
CA ALA A 46 -10.72 -3.97 16.01
C ALA A 46 -11.03 -5.05 17.07
N GLU A 47 -11.31 -6.28 16.64
CA GLU A 47 -11.56 -7.43 17.52
C GLU A 47 -10.28 -8.20 17.88
N LEU A 48 -9.16 -7.95 17.20
CA LEU A 48 -7.89 -8.62 17.49
C LEU A 48 -7.23 -8.07 18.76
N ALA A 49 -6.68 -8.96 19.59
CA ALA A 49 -5.76 -8.57 20.66
C ALA A 49 -4.46 -7.98 20.07
N ASP A 50 -3.75 -7.13 20.82
CA ASP A 50 -2.55 -6.44 20.32
C ASP A 50 -1.45 -7.40 19.82
N GLU A 51 -1.27 -8.53 20.53
CA GLU A 51 -0.32 -9.58 20.13
C GLU A 51 -0.73 -10.29 18.83
N ASP A 52 -2.02 -10.44 18.60
CA ASP A 52 -2.57 -11.08 17.41
C ASP A 52 -2.47 -10.12 16.21
N LEU A 53 -2.79 -8.85 16.41
CA LEU A 53 -2.64 -7.78 15.43
C LEU A 53 -1.18 -7.69 14.94
N ALA A 54 -0.23 -7.61 15.87
CA ALA A 54 1.19 -7.54 15.54
C ALA A 54 1.68 -8.81 14.81
N ARG A 55 1.24 -9.99 15.25
CA ARG A 55 1.59 -11.27 14.62
C ARG A 55 1.07 -11.35 13.19
N GLU A 56 -0.17 -10.95 12.97
CA GLU A 56 -0.79 -10.99 11.65
C GLU A 56 -0.13 -10.00 10.67
N MET A 57 0.13 -8.77 11.11
CA MET A 57 0.85 -7.77 10.31
C MET A 57 2.24 -8.26 9.91
N HIS A 58 2.97 -8.89 10.85
CA HIS A 58 4.27 -9.50 10.53
C HIS A 58 4.14 -10.65 9.51
N SER A 59 3.10 -11.47 9.60
CA SER A 59 2.84 -12.54 8.63
C SER A 59 2.60 -11.99 7.22
N LEU A 60 1.79 -10.93 7.07
CA LEU A 60 1.55 -10.30 5.78
C LEU A 60 2.82 -9.68 5.19
N HIS A 61 3.59 -8.95 6.00
CA HIS A 61 4.84 -8.35 5.52
C HIS A 61 5.86 -9.39 5.03
N ARG A 62 5.90 -10.58 5.64
CA ARG A 62 6.79 -11.66 5.19
C ARG A 62 6.50 -12.14 3.77
N THR A 63 5.25 -12.13 3.34
CA THR A 63 4.85 -12.63 2.01
C THR A 63 4.61 -11.52 1.00
N ARG A 64 4.66 -10.24 1.40
CA ARG A 64 4.28 -9.09 0.56
C ARG A 64 4.93 -9.08 -0.82
N LEU A 65 6.25 -9.29 -0.91
CA LEU A 65 6.95 -9.27 -2.19
C LEU A 65 6.58 -10.48 -3.07
N ASP A 66 6.37 -11.64 -2.46
CA ASP A 66 5.99 -12.85 -3.17
C ASP A 66 4.56 -12.71 -3.73
N THR A 67 3.63 -12.26 -2.90
CA THR A 67 2.25 -11.95 -3.31
C THR A 67 2.22 -10.93 -4.44
N LEU A 68 3.02 -9.85 -4.32
CA LEU A 68 3.09 -8.80 -5.33
C LEU A 68 3.55 -9.32 -6.70
N ARG A 69 4.50 -10.26 -6.73
CA ARG A 69 5.11 -10.72 -7.98
C ARG A 69 4.36 -11.89 -8.62
N HIS A 70 3.68 -12.71 -7.82
CA HIS A 70 3.28 -14.05 -8.25
C HIS A 70 1.81 -14.40 -7.97
N ALA A 71 1.10 -13.63 -7.12
CA ALA A 71 -0.30 -13.94 -6.83
C ALA A 71 -1.25 -13.45 -7.95
N SER A 72 -2.49 -13.95 -7.94
CA SER A 72 -3.54 -13.39 -8.78
C SER A 72 -3.89 -11.96 -8.34
N ASP A 73 -4.49 -11.18 -9.25
CA ASP A 73 -4.94 -9.81 -8.95
C ASP A 73 -5.89 -9.76 -7.75
N SER A 74 -6.80 -10.74 -7.64
CA SER A 74 -7.72 -10.85 -6.49
C SER A 74 -7.00 -11.11 -5.16
N ALA A 75 -5.98 -11.98 -5.17
CA ALA A 75 -5.20 -12.27 -3.98
C ALA A 75 -4.33 -11.08 -3.57
N LEU A 76 -3.76 -10.36 -4.55
CA LEU A 76 -3.03 -9.12 -4.30
C LEU A 76 -3.96 -8.04 -3.73
N ALA A 77 -5.15 -7.84 -4.32
CA ALA A 77 -6.12 -6.87 -3.83
C ALA A 77 -6.52 -7.15 -2.37
N ASN A 78 -6.81 -8.41 -2.04
CA ASN A 78 -7.12 -8.82 -0.67
C ASN A 78 -5.93 -8.59 0.29
N HIS A 79 -4.71 -8.90 -0.14
CA HIS A 79 -3.51 -8.70 0.65
C HIS A 79 -3.24 -7.22 0.95
N LEU A 80 -3.42 -6.35 -0.05
CA LEU A 80 -3.26 -4.89 0.11
C LEU A 80 -4.34 -4.33 1.04
N ARG A 81 -5.60 -4.72 0.85
CA ARG A 81 -6.70 -4.30 1.71
C ARG A 81 -6.46 -4.71 3.17
N ARG A 82 -6.15 -5.99 3.41
CA ARG A 82 -5.90 -6.51 4.76
C ARG A 82 -4.70 -5.84 5.43
N THR A 83 -3.64 -5.56 4.68
CA THR A 83 -2.46 -4.84 5.20
C THR A 83 -2.86 -3.44 5.66
N ALA A 84 -3.61 -2.70 4.84
CA ALA A 84 -4.04 -1.35 5.19
C ALA A 84 -4.98 -1.31 6.40
N GLU A 85 -5.90 -2.28 6.51
CA GLU A 85 -6.81 -2.43 7.65
C GLU A 85 -6.05 -2.63 8.98
N LEU A 86 -5.10 -3.57 9.01
CA LEU A 86 -4.31 -3.85 10.22
C LEU A 86 -3.36 -2.69 10.57
N GLU A 87 -2.75 -2.04 9.58
CA GLU A 87 -1.90 -0.87 9.79
C GLU A 87 -2.68 0.31 10.36
N THR A 88 -3.91 0.53 9.86
CA THR A 88 -4.80 1.58 10.36
C THR A 88 -5.13 1.35 11.83
N GLU A 89 -5.53 0.13 12.19
CA GLU A 89 -5.83 -0.22 13.57
C GLU A 89 -4.59 -0.10 14.48
N TYR A 90 -3.42 -0.55 14.00
CA TYR A 90 -2.17 -0.41 14.74
C TYR A 90 -1.86 1.06 15.06
N LEU A 91 -2.02 1.96 14.09
CA LEU A 91 -1.81 3.40 14.26
C LEU A 91 -2.86 4.03 15.19
N ALA A 92 -4.11 3.57 15.12
CA ALA A 92 -5.17 4.04 16.02
C ALA A 92 -4.88 3.69 17.48
N ARG A 93 -4.35 2.48 17.75
CA ARG A 93 -3.93 2.05 19.09
C ARG A 93 -2.62 2.69 19.57
N HIS A 94 -1.72 3.05 18.64
CA HIS A 94 -0.38 3.53 18.95
C HIS A 94 -0.09 4.92 18.34
N PRO A 95 -0.84 5.97 18.72
CA PRO A 95 -0.62 7.32 18.19
C PRO A 95 0.76 7.90 18.56
N GLY A 96 1.34 7.45 19.68
CA GLY A 96 2.67 7.83 20.15
C GLY A 96 3.78 6.80 19.86
N ARG A 97 3.64 5.98 18.80
CA ARG A 97 4.62 4.94 18.47
C ARG A 97 6.05 5.49 18.40
N GLU A 98 7.01 4.66 18.76
CA GLU A 98 8.42 5.01 18.70
C GLU A 98 8.85 5.33 17.27
N VAL A 99 9.50 6.47 17.11
CA VAL A 99 10.13 6.90 15.86
C VAL A 99 11.63 6.80 16.07
N ASP A 100 12.27 5.88 15.34
CA ASP A 100 13.72 5.69 15.40
C ASP A 100 14.43 6.92 14.78
N PRO A 101 15.16 7.73 15.57
CA PRO A 101 15.81 8.93 15.06
C PRO A 101 16.87 8.62 14.00
N SER A 102 17.44 7.41 13.99
CA SER A 102 18.41 7.00 12.96
C SER A 102 17.78 6.80 11.58
N ARG A 103 16.45 6.70 11.51
CA ARG A 103 15.67 6.61 10.26
C ARG A 103 15.22 7.96 9.73
N LEU A 104 15.39 9.03 10.49
CA LEU A 104 15.09 10.38 10.04
C LEU A 104 16.24 10.89 9.18
N ARG A 105 15.89 11.68 8.16
CA ARG A 105 16.87 12.48 7.42
C ARG A 105 17.04 13.81 8.14
N ASP A 106 18.25 14.37 8.09
CA ASP A 106 18.50 15.74 8.56
C ASP A 106 17.54 16.70 7.84
N ALA A 107 16.95 17.62 8.62
CA ALA A 107 15.92 18.55 8.17
C ALA A 107 16.47 19.68 7.29
#